data_AF-A0A7W8H6Y4-F1
#
_entry.id   AF-A0A7W8H6Y4-F1
#
_cell.length_a   1.000
_cell.length_b   1.000
_cell.length_c   1.000
_cell.angle_alpha   90.00
_cell.angle_beta   90.00
_cell.angle_gamma   90.00
#
_symmetry.space_group_name_H-M   'P 1'
#
loop_
_entity.id
_entity.type
_entity.pdbx_description
1 polymer ?
#
loop_
_entity_poly.entity_id
_entity_poly.type
_entity_poly.pdbx_seq_one_letter_code
_entity_poly.pdbx_strand_id
1 'polypeptide(L)'
;MYKVHFTAIEKKNKNKETKEFILGEVDTPEYDEVMDEISRTLYDMDLVYNDIDGDGDMAIDDMLISISEEEDFEKMMEGKKFAYHIKGENV
;
A
#
# COMPACT_ATOMS: atom_id res chain seq x y z
N MET A 1 -16.14 -8.97 -2.74
CA MET A 1 -14.67 -9.09 -2.79
C MET A 1 -14.12 -7.68 -2.69
N TYR A 2 -12.94 -7.48 -2.11
CA TYR A 2 -12.41 -6.13 -1.92
C TYR A 2 -11.21 -5.92 -2.83
N LYS A 3 -11.26 -4.92 -3.71
CA LYS A 3 -10.17 -4.61 -4.62
C LYS A 3 -9.35 -3.45 -4.07
N VAL A 4 -8.05 -3.66 -3.95
CA VAL A 4 -7.08 -2.65 -3.52
C VAL A 4 -6.36 -2.10 -4.74
N HIS A 5 -6.52 -0.80 -4.96
CA HIS A 5 -5.75 -0.06 -5.96
C HIS A 5 -4.61 0.67 -5.29
N PHE A 6 -3.39 0.20 -5.50
CA PHE A 6 -2.18 0.87 -5.03
C PHE A 6 -1.57 1.71 -6.16
N THR A 7 -1.35 2.99 -5.90
CA THR A 7 -0.64 3.88 -6.82
C THR A 7 0.51 4.58 -6.11
N ALA A 8 1.73 4.40 -6.63
CA ALA A 8 2.92 5.15 -6.24
C ALA A 8 3.32 6.14 -7.34
N ILE A 9 3.44 7.43 -7.00
CA ILE A 9 3.78 8.48 -7.97
C ILE A 9 5.10 9.12 -7.59
N GLU A 10 6.17 8.88 -8.36
CA GLU A 10 7.45 9.59 -8.22
C GLU A 10 7.35 11.01 -8.79
N LYS A 11 7.18 12.02 -7.94
CA LYS A 11 7.24 13.46 -8.24
C LYS A 11 8.52 13.89 -8.98
N LYS A 12 9.65 13.20 -8.83
CA LYS A 12 10.93 13.58 -9.48
C LYS A 12 10.99 13.20 -10.96
N ASN A 13 10.62 11.97 -11.30
CA ASN A 13 10.67 11.45 -12.68
C ASN A 13 9.29 11.41 -13.35
N LYS A 14 8.21 11.77 -12.65
CA LYS A 14 6.81 11.54 -13.05
C LYS A 14 6.52 10.07 -13.36
N ASN A 15 7.31 9.14 -12.84
CA ASN A 15 7.02 7.72 -12.94
C ASN A 15 5.83 7.40 -12.07
N LYS A 16 4.82 6.77 -12.65
CA LYS A 16 3.64 6.27 -11.97
C LYS A 16 3.69 4.76 -12.02
N GLU A 17 3.78 4.15 -10.85
CA GLU A 17 3.58 2.73 -10.69
C GLU A 17 2.19 2.49 -10.12
N THR A 18 1.46 1.54 -10.69
CA THR A 18 0.12 1.17 -10.22
C THR A 18 0.07 -0.33 -10.13
N LYS A 19 -0.34 -0.83 -8.97
CA LYS A 19 -0.55 -2.25 -8.70
C LYS A 19 -1.98 -2.43 -8.20
N GLU A 20 -2.61 -3.51 -8.63
CA GLU A 20 -3.96 -3.86 -8.21
C GLU A 20 -3.91 -5.21 -7.51
N PHE A 21 -4.55 -5.29 -6.36
CA PHE A 21 -4.68 -6.54 -5.60
C PHE A 21 -6.16 -6.81 -5.38
N ILE A 22 -6.56 -8.08 -5.41
CA ILE A 22 -7.94 -8.50 -5.17
C ILE A 22 -7.93 -9.31 -3.88
N LEU A 23 -8.42 -8.69 -2.80
CA LEU A 23 -8.67 -9.37 -1.54
C LEU A 23 -9.96 -10.17 -1.65
N GLY A 24 -9.83 -11.45 -1.27
CA GLY A 24 -10.95 -12.37 -1.12
C GLY A 24 -11.86 -12.02 0.05
N GLU A 25 -12.66 -12.97 0.50
CA GLU A 25 -13.43 -12.79 1.74
C GLU A 25 -12.48 -12.83 2.95
N VAL A 26 -12.75 -12.00 3.96
CA VAL A 26 -12.04 -12.05 5.25
C VAL A 26 -12.19 -13.46 5.83
N ASP A 27 -11.13 -13.97 6.47
CA ASP A 27 -11.00 -15.36 6.97
C ASP A 27 -10.84 -16.44 5.89
N THR A 28 -10.44 -16.08 4.66
CA THR A 28 -10.04 -17.04 3.62
C THR A 28 -8.51 -17.14 3.47
N PRO A 29 -7.96 -18.32 3.13
CA PRO A 29 -6.53 -18.45 2.82
C PRO A 29 -6.07 -17.50 1.71
N GLU A 30 -6.94 -17.21 0.74
CA GLU A 30 -6.68 -16.28 -0.35
C GLU A 30 -6.50 -14.84 0.15
N TYR A 31 -7.25 -14.43 1.18
CA TYR A 31 -7.07 -13.13 1.82
C TYR A 31 -5.69 -13.03 2.48
N ASP A 32 -5.30 -14.06 3.23
CA ASP A 32 -3.99 -14.10 3.90
C ASP A 32 -2.84 -14.05 2.88
N GLU A 33 -2.93 -14.82 1.79
CA GLU A 33 -1.93 -14.82 0.72
C GLU A 33 -1.78 -13.45 0.06
N VAL A 34 -2.90 -12.79 -0.24
CA VAL A 34 -2.89 -11.47 -0.89
C VAL A 34 -2.41 -10.38 0.08
N MET A 35 -2.75 -10.45 1.37
CA MET A 35 -2.20 -9.55 2.39
C MET A 35 -0.68 -9.73 2.55
N ASP A 36 -0.19 -10.96 2.48
CA ASP A 36 1.24 -11.26 2.48
C ASP A 36 1.93 -10.69 1.21
N GLU A 37 1.27 -10.73 0.06
CA GLU A 37 1.78 -10.14 -1.19
C GLU A 37 1.79 -8.60 -1.16
N ILE A 38 0.72 -7.99 -0.63
CA ILE A 38 0.63 -6.54 -0.45
C ILE A 38 1.71 -6.06 0.50
N SER A 39 1.84 -6.69 1.67
CA SER A 39 2.86 -6.31 2.66
C SER A 39 4.26 -6.43 2.07
N ARG A 40 4.59 -7.56 1.44
CA ARG A 40 5.89 -7.71 0.75
C ARG A 40 6.09 -6.65 -0.31
N THR A 41 5.07 -6.33 -1.11
CA THR A 41 5.17 -5.28 -2.11
C THR A 41 5.46 -3.92 -1.47
N LEU A 42 4.75 -3.57 -0.40
CA LEU A 42 4.96 -2.33 0.36
C LEU A 42 6.36 -2.27 0.98
N TYR A 43 6.85 -3.36 1.56
CA TYR A 43 8.20 -3.47 2.15
C TYR A 43 9.33 -3.52 1.10
N ASP A 44 9.11 -4.15 -0.04
CA ASP A 44 10.08 -4.19 -1.14
C ASP A 44 10.18 -2.81 -1.82
N MET A 45 9.06 -2.08 -1.81
CA MET A 45 9.08 -0.65 -2.04
C MET A 45 9.86 0.04 -0.91
N ASP A 46 9.60 -0.23 0.37
CA ASP A 46 10.25 0.35 1.57
C ASP A 46 11.79 0.27 1.61
N LEU A 47 12.39 -0.70 0.93
CA LEU A 47 13.85 -0.72 0.66
C LEU A 47 14.35 0.57 -0.04
N VAL A 48 13.45 1.34 -0.66
CA VAL A 48 13.70 2.69 -1.22
C VAL A 48 13.39 3.84 -0.23
N TYR A 49 12.68 3.55 0.87
CA TYR A 49 12.07 4.49 1.82
C TYR A 49 12.86 4.61 3.11
N ASN A 50 13.66 3.58 3.45
CA ASN A 50 14.58 3.51 4.59
C ASN A 50 15.70 4.59 4.54
N ASP A 51 15.31 5.87 4.52
CA ASP A 51 16.17 6.99 4.88
C ASP A 51 15.88 7.32 6.35
N ILE A 52 16.83 6.92 7.20
CA ILE A 52 17.29 7.55 8.44
C ILE A 52 16.30 7.71 9.62
N ASP A 53 14.99 7.91 9.40
CA ASP A 53 14.05 8.32 10.46
C ASP A 53 13.01 7.26 10.88
N GLY A 54 12.94 6.10 10.22
CA GLY A 54 12.06 4.98 10.65
C GLY A 54 10.55 5.18 10.42
N ASP A 55 10.15 6.29 9.76
CA ASP A 55 8.75 6.60 9.46
C ASP A 55 8.14 5.71 8.36
N GLY A 56 8.96 4.97 7.61
CA GLY A 56 8.52 4.05 6.56
C GLY A 56 7.69 2.89 7.11
N ASP A 57 8.22 2.21 8.14
CA ASP A 57 7.57 1.08 8.79
C ASP A 57 6.19 1.47 9.37
N MET A 58 6.10 2.59 10.10
CA MET A 58 4.82 3.05 10.66
C MET A 58 3.77 3.38 9.59
N ALA A 59 4.20 3.89 8.44
CA ALA A 59 3.27 4.23 7.38
C ALA A 59 2.79 3.00 6.60
N ILE A 60 3.57 1.92 6.54
CA ILE A 60 3.15 0.63 6.00
C ILE A 60 2.14 -0.03 6.93
N ASP A 61 2.39 0.00 8.24
CA ASP A 61 1.44 -0.51 9.23
C ASP A 61 0.08 0.20 9.11
N ASP A 62 0.07 1.54 9.03
CA ASP A 62 -1.16 2.31 8.80
C ASP A 62 -1.88 1.89 7.49
N MET A 63 -1.14 1.66 6.41
CA MET A 63 -1.70 1.23 5.13
C MET A 63 -2.33 -0.16 5.21
N LEU A 64 -1.66 -1.11 5.85
CA LEU A 64 -2.16 -2.48 6.01
C LEU A 64 -3.41 -2.52 6.89
N ILE A 65 -3.46 -1.68 7.94
CA ILE A 65 -4.64 -1.52 8.78
C ILE A 65 -5.82 -1.00 7.95
N SER A 66 -5.64 0.08 7.19
CA SER A 66 -6.74 0.61 6.36
C SER A 66 -7.23 -0.37 5.30
N ILE A 67 -6.32 -1.14 4.69
CA ILE A 67 -6.69 -2.21 3.76
C ILE A 67 -7.52 -3.29 4.48
N SER A 68 -7.13 -3.65 5.70
CA SER A 68 -7.85 -4.62 6.52
C SER A 68 -9.22 -4.12 6.99
N GLU A 69 -9.36 -2.81 7.21
CA GLU A 69 -10.60 -2.16 7.63
C GLU A 69 -11.50 -1.78 6.44
N GLU A 70 -11.09 -2.14 5.21
CA GLU A 70 -11.76 -1.79 3.96
C GLU A 70 -11.87 -0.26 3.74
N GLU A 71 -11.00 0.53 4.36
CA GLU A 71 -11.00 1.99 4.29
C GLU A 71 -10.14 2.55 3.15
N ASP A 72 -10.58 3.66 2.56
CA ASP A 72 -9.78 4.43 1.61
C ASP A 72 -8.63 5.13 2.35
N PHE A 73 -7.40 4.91 1.89
CA PHE A 73 -6.21 5.47 2.51
C PHE A 73 -5.39 6.30 1.52
N GLU A 74 -5.38 7.60 1.75
CA GLU A 74 -4.53 8.52 1.01
C GLU A 74 -3.49 9.13 1.96
N LYS A 75 -2.23 8.70 1.82
CA LYS A 75 -1.11 9.28 2.57
C LYS A 75 -0.09 9.85 1.62
N MET A 76 0.02 11.18 1.68
CA MET A 76 1.13 11.88 1.07
C MET A 76 2.26 11.94 2.09
N MET A 77 3.29 11.10 1.93
CA MET A 77 4.44 11.16 2.81
C MET A 77 5.29 12.39 2.46
N GLU A 78 5.17 13.44 3.27
CA GLU A 78 5.99 14.65 3.18
C GLU A 78 7.40 14.35 3.68
N GLY A 79 8.28 13.96 2.76
CA GLY A 79 9.70 13.73 3.04
C GLY A 79 10.45 13.19 1.83
N LYS A 80 9.76 12.41 0.99
CA LYS A 80 10.28 11.92 -0.29
C LYS A 80 9.37 12.27 -1.45
N LYS A 81 9.94 12.18 -2.65
CA LYS A 81 9.34 12.53 -3.94
C LYS A 81 8.16 11.62 -4.32
N PHE A 82 7.44 10.99 -3.40
CA PHE A 82 6.38 10.05 -3.75
C PHE A 82 5.04 10.43 -3.11
N ALA A 83 3.95 10.18 -3.83
CA ALA A 83 2.59 10.23 -3.30
C ALA A 83 1.97 8.84 -3.43
N TYR A 84 1.33 8.38 -2.36
CA TYR A 84 0.67 7.08 -2.31
C TYR A 84 -0.82 7.25 -2.21
N HIS A 85 -1.51 6.48 -3.02
CA HIS A 85 -2.96 6.41 -2.99
C HIS A 85 -3.35 4.95 -2.96
N ILE A 86 -4.03 4.56 -1.89
CA ILE A 86 -4.63 3.25 -1.72
C ILE A 86 -6.14 3.46 -1.71
N LYS A 87 -6.81 2.80 -2.64
CA LYS A 87 -8.25 2.86 -2.72
C LYS A 87 -8.85 1.48 -2.58
N GLY A 88 -9.88 1.40 -1.74
CA GLY A 88 -10.73 0.24 -1.59
C GLY A 88 -11.94 0.32 -2.51
N GLU A 89 -12.21 -0.75 -3.25
CA GLU A 89 -13.47 -0.87 -3.98
C GLU A 89 -14.11 -2.22 -3.69
N ASN A 90 -15.35 -2.19 -3.17
CA ASN A 90 -16.17 -3.38 -3.02
C ASN A 90 -16.66 -3.83 -4.41
N VAL A 91 -16.22 -5.02 -4.84
CA VAL A 91 -16.52 -5.66 -6.13
C VAL A 91 -17.45 -6.85 -5.96
#